data_AF-A0A2S4ZD74-F1
#
_entry.id   AF-A0A2S4ZD74-F1
#
_cell.length_a   1.000
_cell.length_b   1.000
_cell.length_c   1.000
_cell.angle_alpha   90.00
_cell.angle_beta   90.00
_cell.angle_gamma   90.00
#
_symmetry.space_group_name_H-M   'P 1'
#
loop_
_entity.id
_entity.type
_entity.pdbx_description
1 polymer ?
#
loop_
_entity_poly.entity_id
_entity_poly.type
_entity_poly.pdbx_seq_one_letter_code
_entity_poly.pdbx_strand_id
1 'polypeptide(L)'
;MHQEANPPASQAETCADGVVWLRPEYQGRQSELVTLADGARLVGVSRSAISNWQARHANFPALVLLTGSLNKRTKWVVAAELVSFARAQQQRRNGPRTGRRRPQRPGAQIAAEQTAHYEEVLRTLTEREQRQVKALARTRAAKRAAGQKLTRARARLTAEIEAVARLGTAQHHDTTTEKEPRP
;
A
#
# COMPACT_ATOMS: atom_id res chain seq x y z
N MET A 1 -10.46 34.88 -38.91
CA MET A 1 -11.10 34.80 -37.58
C MET A 1 -11.11 33.34 -37.16
N HIS A 2 -10.12 32.92 -36.37
CA HIS A 2 -10.09 31.58 -35.79
C HIS A 2 -10.12 31.77 -34.27
N GLN A 3 -11.25 31.39 -33.66
CA GLN A 3 -11.37 31.31 -32.21
C GLN A 3 -10.67 30.01 -31.77
N GLU A 4 -9.57 30.15 -31.04
CA GLU A 4 -8.95 29.06 -30.31
C GLU A 4 -9.87 28.66 -29.14
N ALA A 5 -10.36 27.43 -29.18
CA ALA A 5 -11.11 26.83 -28.10
C ALA A 5 -10.15 26.56 -26.93
N ASN A 6 -10.35 27.27 -25.83
CA ASN A 6 -9.61 27.09 -24.58
C ASN A 6 -10.30 25.98 -23.76
N PRO A 7 -9.75 24.76 -23.64
CA PRO A 7 -10.35 23.76 -22.75
C PRO A 7 -10.03 24.13 -21.29
N PRO A 8 -11.00 24.10 -20.36
CA PRO A 8 -10.67 24.21 -18.95
C PRO A 8 -9.99 22.92 -18.51
N ALA A 9 -8.66 22.95 -18.50
CA ALA A 9 -7.84 21.99 -17.79
C ALA A 9 -8.06 22.19 -16.28
N SER A 10 -9.17 21.65 -15.76
CA SER A 10 -9.27 21.29 -14.33
C SER A 10 -8.40 20.07 -14.09
N GLN A 11 -7.08 20.26 -14.21
CA GLN A 11 -6.11 19.35 -13.66
C GLN A 11 -6.14 19.57 -12.16
N ALA A 12 -6.85 18.69 -11.46
CA ALA A 12 -6.70 18.54 -10.04
C ALA A 12 -5.22 18.20 -9.79
N GLU A 13 -4.45 19.22 -9.39
CA GLU A 13 -3.09 19.07 -8.90
C GLU A 13 -3.12 18.03 -7.78
N THR A 14 -2.70 16.80 -8.12
CA THR A 14 -2.44 15.75 -7.16
C THR A 14 -1.17 16.12 -6.40
N CYS A 15 -1.30 17.04 -5.44
CA CYS A 15 -0.29 17.29 -4.42
C CYS A 15 0.00 15.98 -3.69
N ALA A 16 1.29 15.73 -3.46
CA ALA A 16 1.86 14.50 -2.91
C ALA A 16 1.33 14.10 -1.51
N ASP A 17 0.46 14.91 -0.90
CA ASP A 17 -0.11 14.67 0.43
C ASP A 17 -1.35 13.76 0.42
N GLY A 18 -1.86 13.36 -0.75
CA GLY A 18 -3.00 12.44 -0.85
C GLY A 18 -4.28 12.98 -0.19
N VAL A 19 -4.35 14.30 0.01
CA VAL A 19 -5.49 15.04 0.55
C VAL A 19 -6.40 15.41 -0.62
N VAL A 20 -7.62 14.90 -0.63
CA VAL A 20 -8.62 15.20 -1.65
C VAL A 20 -9.87 15.73 -0.98
N TRP A 21 -10.15 17.02 -1.18
CA TRP A 21 -11.38 17.67 -0.74
C TRP A 21 -12.52 17.35 -1.71
N LEU A 22 -13.61 16.82 -1.19
CA LEU A 22 -14.82 16.51 -1.93
C LEU A 22 -15.90 17.58 -1.73
N ARG A 23 -15.82 18.32 -0.61
CA ARG A 23 -16.69 19.44 -0.25
C ARG A 23 -15.84 20.64 0.16
N PRO A 24 -15.45 21.52 -0.79
CA PRO A 24 -14.50 22.60 -0.54
C PRO A 24 -15.02 23.65 0.45
N GLU A 25 -16.33 23.73 0.67
CA GLU A 25 -16.94 24.66 1.65
C GLU A 25 -16.55 24.37 3.11
N TYR A 26 -15.93 23.21 3.39
CA TYR A 26 -15.37 22.85 4.70
C TYR A 26 -13.85 23.02 4.80
N GLN A 27 -13.19 23.54 3.75
CA GLN A 27 -11.77 23.85 3.82
C GLN A 27 -11.54 24.96 4.84
N GLY A 28 -10.65 24.72 5.82
CA GLY A 28 -10.44 25.62 6.96
C GLY A 28 -11.39 25.41 8.14
N ARG A 29 -12.33 24.45 8.05
CA ARG A 29 -13.26 24.06 9.12
C ARG A 29 -13.02 22.62 9.59
N GLN A 30 -11.76 22.21 9.68
CA GLN A 30 -11.37 20.83 9.99
C GLN A 30 -11.87 20.36 11.36
N SER A 31 -12.10 21.28 12.31
CA SER A 31 -12.65 20.98 13.64
C SER A 31 -14.08 20.43 13.62
N GLU A 32 -14.82 20.65 12.53
CA GLU A 32 -16.19 20.12 12.35
C GLU A 32 -16.21 18.73 11.71
N LEU A 33 -15.06 18.25 11.26
CA LEU A 33 -14.92 16.99 10.56
C LEU A 33 -14.49 15.88 11.52
N VAL A 34 -15.02 14.69 11.30
CA VAL A 34 -14.62 13.49 12.04
C VAL A 34 -14.31 12.36 11.06
N THR A 35 -13.33 11.54 11.40
CA THR A 35 -13.10 10.28 10.68
C THR A 35 -14.30 9.36 10.89
N LEU A 36 -14.57 8.43 9.97
CA LEU A 36 -15.64 7.43 10.20
C LEU A 36 -15.40 6.59 11.47
N ALA A 37 -14.14 6.38 11.85
CA ALA A 37 -13.78 5.64 13.05
C ALA A 37 -14.11 6.41 14.34
N ASP A 38 -13.81 7.71 14.38
CA ASP A 38 -14.12 8.57 15.53
C ASP A 38 -15.60 8.93 15.56
N GLY A 39 -16.21 9.14 14.39
CA GLY A 39 -17.66 9.29 14.25
C GLY A 39 -18.43 8.09 14.80
N ALA A 40 -17.92 6.86 14.63
CA ALA A 40 -18.53 5.66 15.22
C ALA A 40 -18.53 5.72 16.76
N ARG A 41 -17.42 6.15 17.35
CA ARG A 41 -17.31 6.36 18.80
C ARG A 41 -18.24 7.47 19.27
N LEU A 42 -18.29 8.59 18.54
CA LEU A 42 -19.13 9.75 18.84
C LEU A 42 -20.62 9.39 18.92
N VAL A 43 -21.11 8.54 18.01
CA VAL A 43 -22.53 8.14 17.98
C VAL A 43 -22.84 6.84 18.73
N GLY A 44 -21.83 6.24 19.38
CA GLY A 44 -22.00 5.03 20.21
C GLY A 44 -22.26 3.75 19.41
N VAL A 45 -21.67 3.59 18.22
CA VAL A 45 -21.82 2.39 17.39
C VAL A 45 -20.47 1.80 16.96
N SER A 46 -20.48 0.56 16.45
CA SER A 46 -19.26 -0.06 15.93
C SER A 46 -18.83 0.52 14.58
N ARG A 47 -17.54 0.43 14.25
CA ARG A 47 -17.00 0.85 12.94
C ARG A 47 -17.69 0.12 11.78
N SER A 48 -17.96 -1.17 11.94
CA SER A 48 -18.67 -1.98 10.94
C SER A 48 -20.11 -1.51 10.73
N ALA A 49 -20.78 -0.99 11.78
CA ALA A 49 -22.11 -0.41 11.64
C ALA A 49 -22.09 0.85 10.76
N ILE A 50 -21.14 1.77 10.97
CA ILE A 50 -20.97 2.94 10.10
C ILE A 50 -20.64 2.54 8.67
N SER A 51 -19.74 1.57 8.46
CA SER A 51 -19.43 1.08 7.12
C SER A 51 -20.67 0.50 6.42
N ASN A 52 -21.49 -0.25 7.15
CA ASN A 52 -22.75 -0.78 6.62
C ASN A 52 -23.76 0.33 6.33
N TRP A 53 -23.83 1.36 7.17
CA TRP A 53 -24.71 2.49 6.92
C TRP A 53 -24.32 3.24 5.65
N GLN A 54 -23.02 3.53 5.49
CA GLN A 54 -22.49 4.14 4.27
C GLN A 54 -22.84 3.34 3.02
N ALA A 55 -22.75 2.00 3.07
CA ALA A 55 -23.03 1.14 1.92
C ALA A 55 -24.53 0.98 1.62
N ARG A 56 -25.40 1.08 2.62
CA ARG A 56 -26.84 0.74 2.50
C ARG A 56 -27.78 1.93 2.41
N HIS A 57 -27.35 3.10 2.85
CA HIS A 57 -28.21 4.27 2.95
C HIS A 57 -27.73 5.36 2.01
N ALA A 58 -28.53 5.64 0.97
CA ALA A 58 -28.26 6.72 0.02
C ALA A 58 -28.23 8.11 0.69
N ASN A 59 -28.92 8.26 1.83
CA ASN A 59 -28.95 9.49 2.63
C ASN A 59 -27.86 9.53 3.72
N PHE A 60 -26.84 8.68 3.65
CA PHE A 60 -25.69 8.76 4.53
C PHE A 60 -24.94 10.09 4.28
N PRO A 61 -24.38 10.75 5.33
CA PRO A 61 -23.64 12.00 5.18
C PRO A 61 -22.56 11.91 4.10
N ALA A 62 -22.47 12.94 3.26
CA ALA A 62 -21.51 12.98 2.18
C ALA A 62 -20.08 13.04 2.73
N LEU A 63 -19.15 12.36 2.05
CA LEU A 63 -17.72 12.46 2.38
C LEU A 63 -17.24 13.88 2.06
N VAL A 64 -16.47 14.45 2.97
CA VAL A 64 -15.95 15.82 2.86
C VAL A 64 -14.49 15.81 2.43
N LEU A 65 -13.71 14.90 3.02
CA LEU A 65 -12.28 14.85 2.85
C LEU A 65 -11.80 13.39 2.81
N LEU A 66 -10.88 13.09 1.89
CA LEU A 66 -10.13 11.85 1.84
C LEU A 66 -8.66 12.17 2.10
N THR A 67 -8.01 11.45 3.01
CA THR A 67 -6.57 11.59 3.28
C THR A 67 -5.83 10.26 3.17
N GLY A 68 -4.55 10.29 2.80
CA GLY A 68 -3.67 9.13 2.73
C GLY A 68 -3.58 8.47 1.35
N SER A 69 -2.86 7.34 1.28
CA SER A 69 -2.59 6.63 0.02
C SER A 69 -3.87 6.10 -0.64
N LEU A 70 -3.85 5.94 -1.97
CA LEU A 70 -4.97 5.38 -2.76
C LEU A 70 -5.56 4.09 -2.18
N ASN A 71 -4.72 3.20 -1.63
CA ASN A 71 -5.14 1.91 -1.09
C ASN A 71 -5.61 1.97 0.38
N LYS A 72 -5.37 3.08 1.08
CA LYS A 72 -5.69 3.24 2.52
C LYS A 72 -6.15 4.68 2.79
N ARG A 73 -7.26 5.08 2.17
CA ARG A 73 -7.81 6.42 2.37
C ARG A 73 -8.63 6.49 3.65
N THR A 74 -8.28 7.43 4.52
CA THR A 74 -9.09 7.84 5.66
C THR A 74 -10.22 8.71 5.14
N LYS A 75 -11.46 8.36 5.48
CA LYS A 75 -12.66 9.06 5.06
C LYS A 75 -13.15 9.96 6.20
N TRP A 76 -13.41 11.22 5.87
CA TRP A 76 -13.93 12.22 6.79
C TRP A 76 -15.34 12.65 6.39
N VAL A 77 -16.18 12.91 7.39
CA VAL A 77 -17.56 13.39 7.26
C VAL A 77 -17.80 14.53 8.24
N VAL A 78 -18.83 15.34 8.00
CA VAL A 78 -19.25 16.39 8.93
C VAL A 78 -19.85 15.73 10.18
N ALA A 79 -19.33 16.06 11.36
CA ALA A 79 -19.75 15.45 12.62
C ALA A 79 -21.25 15.66 12.89
N ALA A 80 -21.74 16.89 12.68
CA ALA A 80 -23.14 17.25 12.90
C ALA A 80 -24.11 16.44 12.01
N GLU A 81 -23.80 16.29 10.72
CA GLU A 81 -24.60 15.49 9.79
C GLU A 81 -24.63 14.02 10.21
N LEU A 82 -23.48 13.46 10.63
CA LEU A 82 -23.40 12.09 11.10
C LEU A 82 -24.22 11.84 12.37
N VAL A 83 -24.18 12.74 13.34
CA VAL A 83 -25.00 12.65 14.55
C VAL A 83 -26.48 12.73 14.21
N SER A 84 -26.89 13.65 13.34
CA SER A 84 -28.28 13.78 12.89
C SER A 84 -28.77 12.51 12.20
N PHE A 85 -27.98 11.97 11.28
CA PHE A 85 -28.26 10.70 10.60
C PHE A 85 -28.38 9.54 11.60
N ALA A 86 -27.45 9.42 12.55
CA ALA A 86 -27.46 8.36 13.55
C ALA A 86 -28.71 8.41 14.44
N ARG A 87 -29.14 9.59 14.86
CA ARG A 87 -30.40 9.78 15.61
C ARG A 87 -31.61 9.32 14.79
N ALA A 88 -31.69 9.71 13.52
CA ALA A 88 -32.77 9.25 12.63
C ALA A 88 -32.78 7.71 12.46
N GLN A 89 -31.61 7.07 12.38
CA GLN A 89 -31.52 5.60 12.33
C GLN A 89 -31.96 4.93 13.62
N GLN A 90 -31.61 5.48 14.78
CA GLN A 90 -32.05 4.95 16.07
C GLN A 90 -33.58 5.03 16.23
N GLN A 91 -34.19 6.14 15.81
CA GLN A 91 -35.64 6.30 15.81
C GLN A 91 -36.32 5.27 14.91
N ARG A 92 -35.77 5.01 13.72
CA ARG A 92 -36.28 3.97 12.80
C ARG A 92 -36.19 2.57 13.38
N ARG A 93 -35.15 2.26 14.14
CA ARG A 93 -34.98 0.95 14.78
C ARG A 93 -36.06 0.65 15.83
N ASN A 94 -36.58 1.69 16.48
CA ASN A 94 -37.62 1.57 17.51
C ASN A 94 -39.04 1.50 16.91
N GLY A 95 -39.20 1.75 15.61
CA GLY A 95 -40.48 1.61 14.93
C GLY A 95 -40.91 0.14 14.78
N PRO A 96 -42.22 -0.13 14.64
CA PRO A 96 -42.71 -1.48 14.35
C PRO A 96 -42.07 -1.98 13.05
N ARG A 97 -41.42 -3.15 13.12
CA ARG A 97 -40.82 -3.80 11.95
C ARG A 97 -41.94 -4.31 11.03
N THR A 98 -42.42 -3.48 10.12
CA THR A 98 -43.50 -3.79 9.18
C THR A 98 -43.03 -4.53 7.91
N GLY A 99 -41.76 -4.92 7.85
CA GLY A 99 -41.23 -5.66 6.71
C GLY A 99 -41.72 -7.10 6.69
N ARG A 100 -42.38 -7.52 5.59
CA ARG A 100 -42.58 -8.94 5.28
C ARG A 100 -41.23 -9.65 5.38
N ARG A 101 -41.15 -10.68 6.22
CA ARG A 101 -39.95 -11.54 6.27
C ARG A 101 -39.74 -12.11 4.89
N ARG A 102 -38.60 -11.80 4.27
CA ARG A 102 -38.18 -12.49 3.05
C ARG A 102 -38.06 -13.98 3.40
N PRO A 103 -38.49 -14.90 2.51
CA PRO A 103 -38.31 -16.32 2.74
C PRO A 103 -36.82 -16.57 3.01
N GLN A 104 -36.54 -17.22 4.13
CA GLN A 104 -35.18 -17.54 4.51
C GLN A 104 -34.63 -18.55 3.51
N ARG A 105 -33.45 -18.27 2.95
CA ARG A 105 -32.79 -19.23 2.05
C ARG A 105 -32.57 -20.56 2.80
N PRO A 106 -32.74 -21.72 2.15
CA PRO A 106 -32.45 -23.01 2.75
C PRO A 106 -31.00 -23.08 3.25
N GLY A 107 -30.79 -23.61 4.45
CA GLY A 107 -29.45 -23.71 5.05
C GLY A 107 -28.45 -24.47 4.18
N ALA A 108 -28.92 -25.51 3.47
CA ALA A 108 -28.11 -26.29 2.53
C ALA A 108 -27.54 -25.43 1.38
N GLN A 109 -28.32 -24.49 0.85
CA GLN A 109 -27.86 -23.59 -0.20
C GLN A 109 -26.77 -22.66 0.32
N ILE A 110 -26.95 -22.11 1.52
CA ILE A 110 -25.94 -21.23 2.15
C ILE A 110 -24.63 -22.01 2.39
N ALA A 111 -24.72 -23.25 2.89
CA ALA A 111 -23.56 -24.09 3.13
C ALA A 111 -22.83 -24.47 1.83
N ALA A 112 -23.55 -24.77 0.75
CA ALA A 112 -22.96 -25.05 -0.56
C ALA A 112 -22.21 -23.82 -1.13
N GLU A 113 -22.83 -22.63 -1.06
CA GLU A 113 -22.20 -21.37 -1.46
C GLU A 113 -20.92 -21.08 -0.66
N GLN A 114 -20.95 -21.32 0.66
CA GLN A 114 -19.77 -21.17 1.52
C GLN A 114 -18.65 -22.16 1.19
N THR A 115 -19.01 -23.42 0.92
CA THR A 115 -18.03 -24.46 0.56
C THR A 115 -17.32 -24.09 -0.74
N ALA A 116 -18.08 -23.75 -1.78
CA ALA A 116 -17.51 -23.30 -3.06
C ALA A 116 -16.64 -22.05 -2.90
N HIS A 117 -17.04 -21.10 -2.04
CA HIS A 117 -16.22 -19.93 -1.75
C HIS A 117 -14.86 -20.30 -1.13
N TYR A 118 -14.85 -21.18 -0.12
CA TYR A 118 -13.60 -21.57 0.54
C TYR A 118 -12.70 -22.44 -0.34
N GLU A 119 -13.26 -23.28 -1.20
CA GLU A 119 -12.50 -24.02 -2.22
C GLU A 119 -11.76 -23.06 -3.17
N GLU A 120 -12.43 -22.01 -3.63
CA GLU A 120 -11.82 -20.96 -4.46
C GLU A 120 -10.71 -20.21 -3.71
N VAL A 121 -10.95 -19.87 -2.45
CA VAL A 121 -9.95 -19.23 -1.60
C VAL A 121 -8.71 -20.12 -1.44
N LEU A 122 -8.89 -21.42 -1.19
CA LEU A 122 -7.77 -22.37 -1.09
C LEU A 122 -7.00 -22.50 -2.40
N ARG A 123 -7.70 -22.56 -3.54
CA ARG A 123 -7.07 -22.59 -4.87
C ARG A 123 -6.19 -21.37 -5.09
N THR A 124 -6.72 -20.17 -4.87
CA THR A 124 -5.98 -18.91 -5.08
C THR A 124 -4.79 -18.76 -4.14
N LEU A 125 -4.91 -19.19 -2.87
CA LEU A 125 -3.80 -19.18 -1.92
C LEU A 125 -2.69 -20.15 -2.32
N THR A 126 -3.05 -21.36 -2.76
CA THR A 126 -2.10 -22.37 -3.24
C THR A 126 -1.30 -21.86 -4.45
N GLU A 127 -1.97 -21.22 -5.41
CA GLU A 127 -1.27 -20.61 -6.55
C GLU A 127 -0.29 -19.52 -6.12
N ARG A 128 -0.67 -18.67 -5.15
CA ARG A 128 0.21 -17.61 -4.63
C ARG A 128 1.43 -18.19 -3.94
N GLU A 129 1.25 -19.24 -3.13
CA GLU A 129 2.34 -19.96 -2.48
C GLU A 129 3.32 -20.53 -3.51
N GLN A 130 2.82 -21.21 -4.56
CA GLN A 130 3.66 -21.74 -5.62
C GLN A 130 4.46 -20.64 -6.34
N ARG A 131 3.84 -19.47 -6.59
CA ARG A 131 4.54 -18.32 -7.19
C ARG A 131 5.65 -17.80 -6.26
N GLN A 132 5.39 -17.72 -4.95
CA GLN A 132 6.37 -17.29 -3.97
C GLN A 132 7.54 -18.28 -3.84
N VAL A 133 7.27 -19.59 -3.83
CA VAL A 133 8.33 -20.62 -3.82
C VAL A 133 9.23 -20.49 -5.04
N LYS A 134 8.65 -20.33 -6.23
CA LYS A 134 9.42 -20.09 -7.47
C LYS A 134 10.25 -18.81 -7.40
N ALA A 135 9.69 -17.73 -6.87
CA ALA A 135 10.41 -16.46 -6.69
C ALA A 135 11.58 -16.60 -5.70
N LEU A 136 11.37 -17.26 -4.56
CA LEU A 136 12.41 -17.52 -3.57
C LEU A 136 13.55 -18.39 -4.14
N ALA A 137 13.22 -19.41 -4.94
CA ALA A 137 14.21 -20.23 -5.63
C ALA A 137 15.09 -19.39 -6.58
N ARG A 138 14.49 -18.48 -7.36
CA ARG A 138 15.21 -17.55 -8.23
C ARG A 138 16.13 -16.62 -7.44
N THR A 139 15.63 -16.02 -6.35
CA THR A 139 16.41 -15.13 -5.49
C THR A 139 17.60 -15.87 -4.86
N ARG A 140 17.41 -17.11 -4.38
CA ARG A 140 18.50 -17.95 -3.86
C ARG A 140 19.55 -18.27 -4.92
N ALA A 141 19.13 -18.58 -6.15
CA ALA A 141 20.06 -18.80 -7.27
C ALA A 141 20.86 -17.53 -7.60
N ALA A 142 20.20 -16.37 -7.67
CA ALA A 142 20.86 -15.09 -7.91
C ALA A 142 21.87 -14.74 -6.80
N LYS A 143 21.53 -14.97 -5.52
CA LYS A 143 22.43 -14.78 -4.39
C LYS A 143 23.69 -15.66 -4.51
N ARG A 144 23.53 -16.94 -4.86
CA ARG A 144 24.68 -17.84 -5.08
C ARG A 144 25.58 -17.36 -6.22
N ALA A 145 24.98 -16.97 -7.36
CA ALA A 145 25.73 -16.45 -8.50
C ALA A 145 26.50 -15.16 -8.16
N ALA A 146 25.86 -14.23 -7.43
CA ALA A 146 26.53 -13.01 -6.95
C ALA A 146 27.69 -13.32 -6.00
N GLY A 147 27.51 -14.27 -5.07
CA GLY A 147 28.58 -14.73 -4.18
C GLY A 147 29.78 -15.29 -4.95
N GLN A 148 29.54 -16.12 -5.98
CA GLN A 148 30.62 -16.63 -6.84
C GLN A 148 31.35 -15.53 -7.59
N LYS A 149 30.62 -14.53 -8.14
CA LYS A 149 31.22 -13.37 -8.80
C LYS A 149 32.10 -12.57 -7.83
N LEU A 150 31.64 -12.35 -6.60
CA LEU A 150 32.40 -11.65 -5.58
C LEU A 150 33.71 -12.39 -5.25
N THR A 151 33.65 -13.71 -5.06
CA THR A 151 34.86 -14.52 -4.81
C THR A 151 35.86 -14.42 -5.95
N ARG A 152 35.40 -14.49 -7.21
CA ARG A 152 36.27 -14.32 -8.40
C ARG A 152 36.90 -12.93 -8.46
N ALA A 153 36.11 -11.88 -8.21
CA ALA A 153 36.60 -10.51 -8.20
C ALA A 153 37.67 -10.30 -7.13
N ARG A 154 37.48 -10.86 -5.93
CA ARG A 154 38.48 -10.85 -4.86
C ARG A 154 39.76 -11.57 -5.25
N ALA A 155 39.66 -12.77 -5.81
CA ALA A 155 40.83 -13.52 -6.26
C ALA A 155 41.63 -12.76 -7.33
N ARG A 156 40.93 -12.12 -8.27
CA ARG A 156 41.57 -11.26 -9.29
C ARG A 156 42.28 -10.05 -8.67
N LEU A 157 41.60 -9.35 -7.75
CA LEU A 157 42.19 -8.21 -7.05
C LEU A 157 43.45 -8.60 -6.27
N THR A 158 43.42 -9.73 -5.55
CA THR A 158 44.59 -10.25 -4.85
C THR A 158 45.75 -10.54 -5.81
N ALA A 159 45.48 -11.18 -6.95
CA ALA A 159 46.50 -11.46 -7.96
C ALA A 159 47.12 -10.17 -8.56
N GLU A 160 46.30 -9.13 -8.77
CA GLU A 160 46.78 -7.82 -9.24
C GLU A 160 47.67 -7.14 -8.19
N ILE A 161 47.29 -7.18 -6.91
CA ILE A 161 48.12 -6.65 -5.80
C ILE A 161 49.48 -7.38 -5.74
N GLU A 162 49.47 -8.71 -5.81
CA GLU A 162 50.70 -9.52 -5.81
C GLU A 162 51.58 -9.26 -7.04
N ALA A 163 50.98 -9.01 -8.21
CA ALA A 163 51.71 -8.66 -9.42
C ALA A 163 52.40 -7.30 -9.27
N VAL A 164 51.69 -6.29 -8.75
CA VAL A 164 52.26 -4.94 -8.48
C VAL A 164 53.39 -5.01 -7.45
N ALA A 165 53.20 -5.78 -6.37
CA ALA A 165 54.23 -5.96 -5.34
C ALA A 165 55.54 -6.55 -5.92
N ARG A 166 55.43 -7.55 -6.81
CA ARG A 166 56.59 -8.16 -7.49
C ARG A 166 57.35 -7.16 -8.38
N LEU A 167 56.64 -6.28 -9.08
CA LEU A 167 57.26 -5.24 -9.91
C LEU A 167 58.01 -4.20 -9.06
N GLY A 168 57.44 -3.82 -7.90
CA GLY A 168 58.09 -2.90 -6.97
C GLY A 168 59.39 -3.43 -6.38
N THR A 169 59.46 -4.74 -6.08
CA THR A 169 60.70 -5.37 -5.58
C THR A 169 61.79 -5.51 -6.64
N ALA A 170 61.43 -5.73 -7.91
CA ALA A 170 62.41 -5.86 -8.99
C ALA A 170 63.15 -4.56 -9.28
N GLN A 171 62.46 -3.41 -9.21
CA GLN A 171 63.08 -2.09 -9.43
C GLN A 171 64.11 -1.69 -8.35
N HIS A 172 64.06 -2.28 -7.17
CA HIS A 172 65.01 -1.98 -6.08
C HIS A 172 66.32 -2.76 -6.15
N HIS A 173 66.42 -3.83 -6.96
CA HIS A 173 67.64 -4.63 -7.05
C HIS A 173 68.63 -4.18 -8.15
N ASP A 174 68.22 -3.34 -9.10
CA ASP A 174 69.07 -2.90 -10.23
C ASP A 174 69.99 -1.69 -9.91
N THR A 175 70.05 -1.20 -8.67
CA THR A 175 70.86 -0.02 -8.30
C THR A 175 72.10 -0.30 -7.45
N THR A 176 72.47 -1.58 -7.24
CA THR A 176 73.71 -1.94 -6.52
C THR A 176 74.73 -2.57 -7.46
N THR A 177 75.12 -1.85 -8.51
CA THR A 177 76.40 -2.12 -9.18
C THR A 177 77.46 -1.36 -8.42
N GLU A 178 78.11 -2.07 -7.49
CA GLU A 178 79.30 -1.66 -6.77
C GLU A 178 80.31 -1.03 -7.73
N LYS A 179 80.65 0.23 -7.44
CA LYS A 179 81.80 0.90 -8.02
C LYS A 179 83.03 0.37 -7.29
N GLU A 180 83.61 -0.70 -7.84
CA GLU A 180 84.87 -1.30 -7.39
C GLU A 180 85.99 -0.23 -7.37
N PRO A 181 86.57 0.11 -6.21
CA PRO A 181 87.66 1.07 -6.14
C PRO A 181 88.95 0.36 -6.57
N ARG A 182 89.48 0.74 -7.73
CA ARG A 182 90.81 0.28 -8.17
C ARG A 182 91.93 0.98 -7.37
N PRO A 183 92.99 0.23 -6.99
CA PRO A 183 94.17 0.74 -6.29
C PRO A 183 95.08 1.59 -7.17
#